data_AF-A0ABD6LFV3-F1
#
_entry.id   AF-A0ABD6LFV3-F1
#
_cell.length_a   1.000
_cell.length_b   1.000
_cell.length_c   1.000
_cell.angle_alpha   90.00
_cell.angle_beta   90.00
_cell.angle_gamma   90.00
#
_symmetry.space_group_name_H-M   'P 1'
#
loop_
_entity.id
_entity.type
_entity.pdbx_description
1 polymer ?
#
loop_
_entity_poly.entity_id
_entity_poly.type
_entity_poly.pdbx_seq_one_letter_code
_entity_poly.pdbx_strand_id
1 'polypeptide(L)'
;MLRKKKILVAALAGMLCNLEEPEPEEPKQPALPVLKNNDQRAAFVDAYETWPLWIETEQTGERYYRYDLEDGTSMVVKVYHARIFDGYASGSYEAKYHDGYGRHEYYMLRDGKLFRDCETNRGLLIEKLKEIQKVKKG
;
A
#
# COMPACT_ATOMS: atom_id res chain seq x y z
N MET A 1 -12.12 8.09 -50.19
CA MET A 1 -10.98 8.52 -49.35
C MET A 1 -11.40 9.28 -48.07
N LEU A 2 -12.43 10.13 -48.10
CA LEU A 2 -12.81 10.99 -46.96
C LEU A 2 -13.25 10.22 -45.69
N ARG A 3 -13.98 9.10 -45.84
CA ARG A 3 -14.42 8.25 -44.71
C ARG A 3 -13.24 7.67 -43.91
N LYS A 4 -12.21 7.17 -44.61
CA LYS A 4 -11.00 6.62 -43.96
C LYS A 4 -10.24 7.70 -43.17
N LYS A 5 -10.12 8.91 -43.73
CA LYS A 5 -9.48 10.06 -43.04
C LYS A 5 -10.27 10.46 -41.78
N LYS A 6 -11.61 10.50 -41.84
CA LYS A 6 -12.45 10.80 -40.67
C LYS A 6 -12.32 9.77 -39.55
N ILE A 7 -12.27 8.48 -39.89
CA ILE A 7 -12.07 7.40 -38.90
C ILE A 7 -10.69 7.52 -38.25
N LEU A 8 -9.63 7.79 -39.04
CA LEU A 8 -8.29 7.96 -38.51
C LEU A 8 -8.19 9.17 -37.56
N VAL A 9 -8.78 10.30 -37.93
CA VAL A 9 -8.80 11.50 -37.09
C VAL A 9 -9.61 11.26 -35.80
N ALA A 10 -10.74 10.56 -35.88
CA ALA A 10 -11.53 10.21 -34.70
C ALA A 10 -10.76 9.27 -33.74
N ALA A 11 -10.06 8.27 -34.29
CA ALA A 11 -9.23 7.37 -33.49
C ALA A 11 -8.04 8.11 -32.84
N LEU A 12 -7.38 9.01 -33.58
CA LEU A 12 -6.29 9.84 -33.06
C LEU A 12 -6.78 10.82 -31.99
N ALA A 13 -7.94 11.45 -32.19
CA ALA A 13 -8.54 12.32 -31.18
C ALA A 13 -8.89 11.56 -29.90
N GLY A 14 -9.44 10.34 -30.02
CA GLY A 14 -9.69 9.47 -28.87
C GLY A 14 -8.42 9.05 -28.13
N MET A 15 -7.33 8.76 -28.85
CA MET A 15 -6.03 8.47 -28.23
C MET A 15 -5.43 9.70 -27.54
N LEU A 16 -5.58 10.89 -28.12
CA LEU A 16 -5.11 12.14 -27.53
C LEU A 16 -5.81 12.42 -26.20
N CYS A 17 -7.13 12.22 -26.12
CA CYS A 17 -7.88 12.39 -24.87
C CYS A 17 -7.35 11.49 -23.73
N ASN A 18 -6.95 10.25 -24.04
CA ASN A 18 -6.37 9.34 -23.04
C ASN A 18 -4.92 9.73 -22.64
N LEU A 19 -4.23 10.52 -23.45
CA LEU A 19 -2.87 11.00 -23.18
C LEU A 19 -2.86 12.38 -22.48
N GLU A 20 -3.97 13.12 -22.57
CA GLU A 20 -4.18 14.41 -21.90
C GLU A 20 -4.77 14.26 -20.50
N GLU A 21 -5.17 13.05 -20.09
CA GLU A 21 -5.37 12.76 -18.67
C GLU A 21 -4.04 12.99 -17.95
N PRO A 22 -3.95 13.95 -17.03
CA PRO A 22 -2.71 14.16 -16.28
C PRO A 22 -2.37 12.85 -15.59
N GLU A 23 -1.12 12.39 -15.72
CA GLU A 23 -0.66 11.27 -14.89
C GLU A 23 -1.01 11.62 -13.44
N PRO A 24 -1.69 10.73 -12.71
CA PRO A 24 -2.07 11.01 -11.34
C PRO A 24 -0.82 11.41 -10.57
N GLU A 25 -0.83 12.60 -9.96
CA GLU A 25 0.29 13.07 -9.16
C GLU A 25 0.61 11.99 -8.12
N GLU A 26 1.77 11.34 -8.25
CA GLU A 26 2.14 10.29 -7.30
C GLU A 26 2.10 10.89 -5.90
N PRO A 27 1.34 10.29 -4.96
CA PRO A 27 1.24 10.80 -3.61
C PRO A 27 2.65 10.94 -3.01
N LYS A 28 3.02 12.17 -2.66
CA LYS A 28 4.35 12.50 -2.15
C LYS A 28 4.66 11.68 -0.90
N GLN A 29 5.56 10.72 -1.02
CA GLN A 29 6.02 9.92 0.10
C GLN A 29 6.79 10.79 1.12
N PRO A 30 6.46 10.74 2.42
CA PRO A 30 7.22 11.44 3.44
C PRO A 30 8.61 10.80 3.62
N ALA A 31 9.63 11.59 3.91
CA ALA A 31 10.97 11.08 4.19
C ALA A 31 10.99 10.17 5.43
N LEU A 32 11.84 9.14 5.41
CA LEU A 32 11.89 8.16 6.50
C LEU A 32 12.42 8.84 7.78
N PRO A 33 11.63 8.92 8.87
CA PRO A 33 12.09 9.53 10.11
C PRO A 33 13.23 8.72 10.72
N VAL A 34 14.04 9.33 11.59
CA VAL A 34 15.13 8.63 12.30
C VAL A 34 14.54 7.77 13.44
N LEU A 35 14.66 6.44 13.33
CA LEU A 35 14.07 5.46 14.25
C LEU A 35 15.15 4.80 15.12
N LYS A 36 15.28 5.28 16.36
CA LYS A 36 16.39 4.92 17.26
C LYS A 36 16.22 3.55 17.92
N ASN A 37 14.98 3.16 18.26
CA ASN A 37 14.68 1.91 18.97
C ASN A 37 13.62 1.08 18.22
N ASN A 38 13.34 -0.12 18.72
CA ASN A 38 12.35 -1.01 18.11
C ASN A 38 10.92 -0.48 18.22
N ASP A 39 10.58 0.23 19.31
CA ASP A 39 9.24 0.78 19.51
C ASP A 39 8.90 1.86 18.47
N GLN A 40 9.87 2.71 18.12
CA GLN A 40 9.71 3.70 17.06
C GLN A 40 9.53 3.04 15.69
N ARG A 41 10.26 1.95 15.41
CA ARG A 41 10.11 1.20 14.15
C ARG A 41 8.76 0.50 14.07
N ALA A 42 8.33 -0.10 15.17
CA ALA A 42 7.01 -0.69 15.34
C ALA A 42 5.91 0.36 15.08
N ALA A 43 5.98 1.51 15.75
CA ALA A 43 5.02 2.59 15.59
C ALA A 43 4.98 3.14 14.16
N PHE A 44 6.12 3.20 13.46
CA PHE A 44 6.15 3.61 12.06
C PHE A 44 5.42 2.63 11.14
N VAL A 45 5.59 1.31 11.35
CA VAL A 45 4.86 0.27 10.59
C VAL A 45 3.37 0.28 10.93
N ASP A 46 3.01 0.52 12.19
CA ASP A 46 1.60 0.61 12.62
C ASP A 46 0.92 1.87 12.07
N ALA A 47 1.68 2.93 11.83
CA ALA A 47 1.23 4.16 11.17
C ALA A 47 1.21 4.05 9.64
N TYR A 48 0.95 2.85 9.09
CA TYR A 48 0.93 2.61 7.64
C TYR A 48 -0.08 3.50 6.91
N GLU A 49 -1.14 3.96 7.58
CA GLU A 49 -2.15 4.87 7.01
C GLU A 49 -1.59 6.25 6.66
N THR A 50 -0.42 6.61 7.22
CA THR A 50 0.31 7.83 6.86
C THR A 50 1.17 7.67 5.61
N TRP A 51 1.34 6.44 5.12
CA TRP A 51 2.07 6.16 3.90
C TRP A 51 1.17 6.43 2.69
N PRO A 52 1.76 6.67 1.51
CA PRO A 52 1.00 6.75 0.27
C PRO A 52 0.11 5.52 0.05
N LEU A 53 -1.17 5.78 -0.24
CA LEU A 53 -2.09 4.77 -0.74
C LEU A 53 -1.66 4.39 -2.16
N TRP A 54 -1.37 3.11 -2.37
CA TRP A 54 -0.85 2.59 -3.63
C TRP A 54 -1.92 1.95 -4.50
N ILE A 55 -2.76 1.10 -3.90
CA ILE A 55 -3.86 0.42 -4.60
C ILE A 55 -5.09 0.48 -3.69
N GLU A 56 -6.21 0.89 -4.26
CA GLU A 56 -7.53 0.77 -3.65
C GLU A 56 -8.43 -0.03 -4.59
N THR A 57 -8.92 -1.16 -4.11
CA THR A 57 -9.88 -1.99 -4.83
C THR A 57 -11.24 -1.79 -4.20
N GLU A 58 -11.99 -0.79 -4.68
CA GLU A 58 -13.30 -0.42 -4.11
C GLU A 58 -14.27 -1.62 -4.05
N GLN A 59 -14.22 -2.52 -5.05
CA GLN A 59 -15.11 -3.68 -5.11
C GLN A 59 -14.88 -4.69 -3.97
N THR A 60 -13.65 -4.79 -3.47
CA THR A 60 -13.28 -5.75 -2.40
C THR A 60 -13.04 -5.09 -1.05
N GLY A 61 -12.97 -3.75 -1.01
CA GLY A 61 -12.58 -2.99 0.19
C GLY A 61 -11.10 -3.18 0.57
N GLU A 62 -10.27 -3.65 -0.36
CA GLU A 62 -8.83 -3.82 -0.16
C GLU A 62 -8.11 -2.49 -0.34
N ARG A 63 -7.19 -2.18 0.58
CA ARG A 63 -6.25 -1.05 0.44
C ARG A 63 -4.84 -1.51 0.66
N TYR A 64 -3.92 -0.97 -0.12
CA TYR A 64 -2.50 -1.24 -0.06
C TYR A 64 -1.76 0.06 0.17
N TYR A 65 -1.07 0.15 1.29
CA TYR A 65 -0.20 1.29 1.62
C TYR A 65 1.24 0.90 1.32
N ARG A 66 1.95 1.71 0.55
CA ARG A 66 3.32 1.42 0.11
C ARG A 66 4.28 2.47 0.61
N TYR A 67 5.44 2.02 1.07
CA TYR A 67 6.56 2.86 1.46
C TYR A 67 7.84 2.37 0.81
N ASP A 68 8.37 3.13 -0.13
CA ASP A 68 9.62 2.87 -0.84
C ASP A 68 10.83 3.23 0.02
N LEU A 69 11.78 2.31 0.09
CA LEU A 69 13.01 2.45 0.85
C LEU A 69 14.17 2.78 -0.09
N GLU A 70 15.19 3.43 0.46
CA GLU A 70 16.35 3.93 -0.31
C GLU A 70 17.21 2.83 -0.94
N ASP A 71 17.10 1.60 -0.44
CA ASP A 71 17.82 0.44 -0.98
C ASP A 71 17.09 -0.24 -2.15
N GLY A 72 16.01 0.39 -2.64
CA GLY A 72 15.20 -0.10 -3.76
C GLY A 72 14.16 -1.15 -3.38
N THR A 73 14.03 -1.49 -2.09
CA THR A 73 12.92 -2.33 -1.60
C THR A 73 11.71 -1.49 -1.21
N SER A 74 10.53 -2.09 -1.17
CA SER A 74 9.31 -1.39 -0.71
C SER A 74 8.59 -2.20 0.36
N MET A 75 8.12 -1.51 1.40
CA MET A 75 7.24 -2.09 2.41
C MET A 75 5.80 -1.88 1.99
N VAL A 76 4.97 -2.90 2.07
CA VAL A 76 3.54 -2.80 1.77
C VAL A 76 2.72 -3.39 2.91
N VAL A 77 1.69 -2.65 3.32
CA VAL A 77 0.64 -3.14 4.22
C VAL A 77 -0.66 -3.22 3.45
N LYS A 78 -1.19 -4.43 3.33
CA LYS A 78 -2.51 -4.70 2.78
C LYS A 78 -3.52 -4.82 3.92
N VAL A 79 -4.63 -4.11 3.81
CA VAL A 79 -5.76 -4.17 4.73
C VAL A 79 -7.06 -4.42 3.98
N TYR A 80 -8.01 -5.03 4.67
CA TYR A 80 -9.34 -5.31 4.15
C TYR A 80 -10.37 -4.67 5.06
N HIS A 81 -11.32 -3.95 4.47
CA HIS A 81 -12.52 -3.55 5.17
C HIS A 81 -13.41 -4.77 5.39
N ALA A 82 -13.65 -5.12 6.65
CA ALA A 82 -14.39 -6.31 7.02
C ALA A 82 -15.20 -6.10 8.29
N ARG A 83 -16.17 -6.98 8.51
CA ARG A 83 -16.88 -7.10 9.77
C ARG A 83 -16.01 -7.89 10.75
N ILE A 84 -15.43 -7.19 11.72
CA ILE A 84 -14.48 -7.73 12.70
C ILE A 84 -15.26 -8.22 13.92
N PHE A 85 -14.89 -9.39 14.45
CA PHE A 85 -15.51 -9.98 15.63
C PHE A 85 -14.89 -9.41 16.91
N ASP A 86 -15.71 -8.80 17.76
CA ASP A 86 -15.30 -8.16 19.03
C ASP A 86 -15.45 -9.07 20.26
N GLY A 87 -15.82 -10.34 20.05
CA GLY A 87 -16.17 -11.24 21.13
C GLY A 87 -17.66 -11.27 21.42
N TYR A 88 -18.01 -11.84 22.57
CA TYR A 88 -19.40 -11.99 23.01
C TYR A 88 -19.76 -10.91 24.04
N ALA A 89 -21.03 -10.48 24.05
CA ALA A 89 -21.51 -9.59 25.10
C ALA A 89 -21.42 -10.28 26.47
N SER A 90 -20.99 -9.54 27.50
CA SER A 90 -20.79 -10.07 28.85
C SER A 90 -22.03 -10.82 29.35
N GLY A 91 -21.86 -12.08 29.72
CA GLY A 91 -22.95 -12.93 30.22
C GLY A 91 -23.91 -13.48 29.15
N SER A 92 -23.58 -13.39 27.86
CA SER A 92 -24.41 -13.93 26.77
C SER A 92 -23.58 -14.59 25.66
N TYR A 93 -24.24 -15.31 24.77
CA TYR A 93 -23.68 -15.81 23.51
C TYR A 93 -23.93 -14.86 22.32
N GLU A 94 -24.32 -13.61 22.59
CA GLU A 94 -24.54 -12.62 21.55
C GLU A 94 -23.19 -12.11 21.02
N ALA A 95 -22.89 -12.43 19.76
CA ALA A 95 -21.68 -12.03 19.09
C ALA A 95 -21.70 -10.53 18.74
N LYS A 96 -20.65 -9.81 19.11
CA LYS A 96 -20.45 -8.40 18.77
C LYS A 96 -19.52 -8.27 17.58
N TYR A 97 -19.83 -7.31 16.74
CA TYR A 97 -19.03 -6.99 15.57
C TYR A 97 -19.01 -5.48 15.36
N HIS A 98 -17.92 -4.99 14.77
CA HIS A 98 -17.86 -3.68 14.16
C HIS A 98 -17.33 -3.80 12.72
N ASP A 99 -17.65 -2.81 11.90
CA ASP A 99 -17.08 -2.69 10.57
C ASP A 99 -15.80 -1.87 10.66
N GLY A 100 -14.71 -2.35 10.06
CA GLY A 100 -13.43 -1.65 10.10
C GLY A 100 -12.35 -2.34 9.26
N TYR A 101 -11.16 -1.73 9.23
CA TYR A 101 -9.99 -2.32 8.59
C TYR A 101 -9.32 -3.29 9.57
N GLY A 102 -9.43 -4.59 9.25
CA GLY A 102 -9.04 -5.68 10.14
C GLY A 102 -7.61 -6.16 9.93
N ARG A 103 -7.49 -7.45 9.60
CA ARG A 103 -6.22 -8.18 9.48
C ARG A 103 -5.26 -7.49 8.51
N HIS A 104 -4.03 -7.26 8.96
CA HIS A 104 -2.92 -6.78 8.15
C HIS A 104 -2.17 -7.94 7.49
N GLU A 105 -1.95 -7.82 6.18
CA GLU A 105 -0.98 -8.62 5.45
C GLU A 105 0.22 -7.72 5.10
N TYR A 106 1.43 -8.24 5.28
CA TYR A 106 2.66 -7.47 5.12
C TYR A 106 3.47 -8.02 3.95
N TYR A 107 4.04 -7.14 3.14
CA TYR A 107 4.90 -7.52 2.02
C TYR A 107 6.17 -6.67 1.98
N MET A 108 7.26 -7.28 1.50
CA MET A 108 8.53 -6.61 1.23
C MET A 108 8.91 -6.82 -0.22
N LEU A 109 8.54 -5.85 -1.06
CA LEU A 109 8.76 -5.88 -2.49
C LEU A 109 10.25 -5.78 -2.80
N ARG A 110 10.67 -6.59 -3.76
CA ARG A 110 12.04 -6.72 -4.22
C ARG A 110 12.03 -6.80 -5.73
N ASP A 111 13.03 -6.18 -6.36
CA ASP A 111 13.17 -6.24 -7.81
C ASP A 111 13.28 -7.70 -8.29
N GLY A 112 12.63 -8.00 -9.41
CA GLY A 112 12.57 -9.35 -9.99
C GLY A 112 11.77 -10.40 -9.19
N LYS A 113 11.00 -10.02 -8.16
CA LYS A 113 10.12 -10.93 -7.41
C LYS A 113 8.65 -10.65 -7.66
N LEU A 114 7.85 -11.71 -7.75
CA LEU A 114 6.40 -11.58 -7.83
C LEU A 114 5.84 -11.11 -6.49
N PHE A 115 4.73 -10.35 -6.53
CA PHE A 115 4.11 -9.79 -5.33
C PHE A 115 3.79 -10.85 -4.27
N ARG A 116 3.25 -12.00 -4.69
CA ARG A 116 2.91 -13.10 -3.78
C ARG A 116 4.13 -13.67 -3.04
N ASP A 117 5.28 -13.70 -3.69
CA ASP A 117 6.53 -14.20 -3.12
C ASP A 117 7.20 -13.19 -2.16
N CYS A 118 6.64 -11.98 -2.08
CA CYS A 118 7.11 -10.92 -1.20
C CYS A 118 6.40 -10.91 0.16
N GLU A 119 5.46 -11.84 0.41
CA GLU A 119 4.75 -11.94 1.69
C GLU A 119 5.74 -12.07 2.85
N THR A 120 5.48 -11.32 3.90
CA THR A 120 6.34 -11.23 5.08
C THR A 120 5.50 -10.99 6.33
N ASN A 121 6.15 -10.62 7.43
CA ASN A 121 5.49 -10.25 8.67
C ASN A 121 6.00 -8.90 9.18
N ARG A 122 5.21 -8.31 10.08
CA ARG A 122 5.52 -7.04 10.76
C ARG A 122 6.92 -6.99 11.37
N GLY A 123 7.39 -8.08 11.96
CA GLY A 123 8.72 -8.15 12.58
C GLY A 123 9.86 -8.00 11.56
N LEU A 124 9.73 -8.62 10.39
CA LEU A 124 10.73 -8.50 9.31
C LEU A 124 10.76 -7.09 8.70
N LEU A 125 9.62 -6.40 8.63
CA LEU A 125 9.59 -4.99 8.26
C LEU A 125 10.35 -4.11 9.27
N ILE A 126 10.17 -4.37 10.58
CA ILE A 126 10.88 -3.65 11.64
C ILE A 126 12.39 -3.88 11.56
N GLU A 127 12.83 -5.13 11.35
CA GLU A 127 14.26 -5.43 11.19
C GLU A 127 14.82 -4.80 9.91
N LYS A 128 14.05 -4.72 8.82
CA LYS A 128 14.46 -4.02 7.60
C LYS A 128 14.74 -2.53 7.85
N LEU A 129 13.86 -1.84 8.58
CA LEU A 129 14.05 -0.43 8.97
C LEU A 129 15.33 -0.24 9.80
N LYS A 130 15.64 -1.21 10.67
CA LYS A 130 16.85 -1.21 11.49
C LYS A 130 18.11 -1.39 10.65
N GLU A 131 18.09 -2.25 9.64
CA GLU A 131 19.21 -2.46 8.70
C GLU A 131 19.53 -1.18 7.92
N ILE A 132 18.52 -0.57 7.30
CA ILE A 132 18.68 0.64 6.48
C ILE A 132 19.28 1.80 7.30
N GLN A 133 18.81 1.97 8.53
CA GLN A 133 19.30 3.06 9.38
C GLN A 133 20.64 2.77 10.06
N LYS A 134 21.11 1.52 10.07
CA LYS A 134 22.50 1.20 10.44
C LYS A 134 23.47 1.56 9.32
N VAL A 135 23.11 1.27 8.08
CA VAL A 135 23.95 1.61 6.91
C VAL A 135 24.18 3.12 6.82
N LYS A 136 23.19 3.96 7.14
CA LYS A 136 23.35 5.43 7.18
C LYS A 136 24.32 5.96 8.24
N LYS A 137 24.62 5.18 9.28
CA LYS A 137 25.49 5.61 10.39
C LYS A 137 26.95 5.20 10.22
N GLY A 138 27.23 4.27 9.31
CA GLY A 138 28.58 3.82 8.97
C GLY A 138 29.10 4.54 7.74
#